data_AF-A0A835F764-F1
#
_entry.id   AF-A0A835F764-F1
#
_cell.length_a   1.000
_cell.length_b   1.000
_cell.length_c   1.000
_cell.angle_alpha   90.00
_cell.angle_beta   90.00
_cell.angle_gamma   90.00
#
_symmetry.space_group_name_H-M   'P 1'
#
loop_
_entity.id
_entity.type
_entity.pdbx_description
1 polymer ?
#
loop_
_entity_poly.entity_id
_entity_poly.type
_entity_poly.pdbx_seq_one_letter_code
_entity_poly.pdbx_strand_id
1 'polypeptide(L)'
;MARLPLSARTRTNMALRSMLTSIITMYYFMWSLLAMAYKKRCLKIEQRIRNREQRSLRLSQIICDSDATCISQLRMDRRTFHVLCEMLRDVGGLKATRNMLLEEIVAQFLYILAHHLKNRTIKEFFYRSGETVSR
;
A
#
# COMPACT_ATOMS: atom_id res chain seq x y z
N MET A 1 -33.06 -30.53 -57.67
CA MET A 1 -32.18 -30.10 -56.56
C MET A 1 -31.63 -28.71 -56.88
N ALA A 2 -32.23 -27.64 -56.34
CA ALA A 2 -31.87 -26.26 -56.67
C ALA A 2 -30.55 -25.86 -55.98
N ARG A 3 -29.52 -25.52 -56.76
CA ARG A 3 -28.25 -24.99 -56.25
C ARG A 3 -28.46 -23.51 -55.89
N LEU A 4 -28.33 -23.17 -54.61
CA LEU A 4 -28.33 -21.79 -54.12
C LEU A 4 -27.26 -20.95 -54.85
N PRO A 5 -27.52 -19.68 -55.18
CA PRO A 5 -26.58 -18.83 -55.92
C PRO A 5 -25.32 -18.61 -55.10
N LEU A 6 -24.16 -18.77 -55.74
CA LEU A 6 -22.82 -18.63 -55.15
C LEU A 6 -22.65 -17.32 -54.35
N SER A 7 -23.32 -16.23 -54.76
CA SER A 7 -23.30 -14.93 -54.08
C SER A 7 -23.97 -14.92 -52.70
N ALA A 8 -25.03 -15.72 -52.50
CA ALA A 8 -25.70 -15.83 -51.20
C ALA A 8 -24.85 -16.63 -50.18
N ARG A 9 -24.08 -17.61 -50.67
CA ARG A 9 -23.16 -18.41 -49.85
C ARG A 9 -21.91 -17.63 -49.44
N THR A 10 -21.35 -16.80 -50.32
CA THR A 10 -20.23 -15.92 -49.94
C THR A 10 -20.67 -14.85 -48.94
N ARG A 11 -21.86 -14.27 -49.09
CA ARG A 11 -22.38 -13.25 -48.16
C ARG A 11 -22.60 -13.76 -46.74
N THR A 12 -23.17 -14.96 -46.62
CA THR A 12 -23.35 -15.65 -45.33
C THR A 12 -22.02 -16.06 -44.69
N ASN A 13 -21.06 -16.56 -45.49
CA ASN A 13 -19.71 -16.87 -44.99
C ASN A 13 -18.96 -15.61 -44.52
N MET A 14 -19.12 -14.47 -45.20
CA MET A 14 -18.54 -13.19 -44.76
C MET A 14 -19.16 -12.70 -43.45
N ALA A 15 -20.49 -12.82 -43.30
CA ALA A 15 -21.18 -12.49 -42.06
C ALA A 15 -20.73 -13.40 -40.89
N LEU A 16 -20.65 -14.72 -41.11
CA LEU A 16 -20.15 -15.67 -40.10
C LEU A 16 -18.70 -15.38 -39.70
N ARG A 17 -17.82 -15.07 -40.67
CA ARG A 17 -16.43 -14.66 -40.39
C ARG A 17 -16.38 -13.39 -39.55
N SER A 18 -17.19 -12.39 -39.86
CA SER A 18 -17.28 -11.15 -39.08
C SER A 18 -17.77 -11.41 -37.64
N MET A 19 -18.77 -12.26 -37.46
CA MET A 19 -19.27 -12.64 -36.13
C MET A 19 -18.19 -13.37 -35.30
N LEU A 20 -17.45 -14.29 -35.92
CA LEU A 20 -16.34 -15.00 -35.26
C LEU A 20 -15.21 -14.04 -34.86
N THR A 21 -14.81 -13.12 -35.73
CA THR A 21 -13.79 -12.12 -35.38
C THR A 21 -14.23 -11.23 -34.22
N SER A 22 -15.52 -10.84 -34.16
CA SER A 22 -16.06 -10.04 -33.07
C SER A 22 -16.10 -10.79 -31.72
N ILE A 23 -16.39 -12.09 -31.73
CA ILE A 23 -16.34 -12.94 -30.53
C ILE A 23 -14.89 -13.05 -30.03
N ILE A 24 -13.95 -13.28 -30.95
CA ILE A 24 -12.52 -13.41 -30.64
C ILE A 24 -11.97 -12.09 -30.05
N THR A 25 -12.28 -10.94 -30.65
CA THR A 25 -11.84 -9.63 -30.13
C THR A 25 -12.48 -9.32 -28.78
N MET A 26 -13.76 -9.66 -28.58
CA MET A 26 -14.43 -9.54 -27.28
C MET A 26 -13.74 -10.39 -26.20
N TYR A 27 -13.37 -11.63 -26.51
CA TYR A 27 -12.62 -12.49 -25.59
C TYR A 27 -11.27 -11.87 -25.20
N TYR A 28 -10.48 -11.39 -26.17
CA TYR A 28 -9.20 -10.73 -25.89
C TYR A 28 -9.38 -9.44 -25.07
N PHE A 29 -10.44 -8.67 -25.33
CA PHE A 29 -10.76 -7.48 -24.55
C PHE A 29 -11.05 -7.84 -23.09
N MET A 30 -11.90 -8.84 -22.83
CA MET A 30 -12.18 -9.31 -21.47
C MET A 30 -10.92 -9.83 -20.76
N TRP A 31 -10.06 -10.58 -21.47
CA TRP A 31 -8.80 -11.06 -20.92
C TRP A 31 -7.84 -9.92 -20.58
N SER A 32 -7.76 -8.87 -21.41
CA SER A 32 -6.93 -7.70 -21.14
C SER A 32 -7.44 -6.88 -19.94
N LEU A 33 -8.76 -6.73 -19.78
CA LEU A 33 -9.36 -6.11 -18.59
C LEU A 33 -9.03 -6.89 -17.31
N LEU A 34 -9.12 -8.23 -17.35
CA LEU A 34 -8.74 -9.09 -16.24
C LEU A 34 -7.24 -8.99 -15.92
N ALA A 35 -6.38 -8.99 -16.93
CA ALA A 35 -4.93 -8.82 -16.76
C ALA A 35 -4.58 -7.45 -16.16
N MET A 36 -5.24 -6.37 -16.60
CA MET A 36 -5.07 -5.04 -16.04
C MET A 36 -5.57 -4.96 -14.59
N ALA A 37 -6.71 -5.57 -14.28
CA ALA A 37 -7.23 -5.66 -12.92
C ALA A 37 -6.29 -6.45 -12.00
N TYR A 38 -5.73 -7.57 -12.49
CA TYR A 38 -4.73 -8.36 -11.80
C TYR A 38 -3.45 -7.55 -11.53
N LYS A 39 -2.88 -6.92 -12.56
CA LYS A 39 -1.71 -6.04 -12.43
C LYS A 39 -1.96 -4.92 -11.42
N LYS A 40 -3.11 -4.25 -11.48
CA LYS A 40 -3.48 -3.20 -10.52
C LYS A 40 -3.54 -3.72 -9.08
N ARG A 41 -4.04 -4.95 -8.87
CA ARG A 41 -4.02 -5.61 -7.56
C ARG A 41 -2.60 -5.93 -7.11
N CYS A 42 -1.77 -6.52 -7.97
CA CYS A 42 -0.36 -6.79 -7.67
C CYS A 42 0.41 -5.53 -7.30
N LEU A 43 0.31 -4.47 -8.11
CA LEU A 43 0.95 -3.18 -7.83
C LEU A 43 0.49 -2.60 -6.50
N LYS A 44 -0.81 -2.70 -6.18
CA LYS A 44 -1.34 -2.25 -4.88
C LYS A 44 -0.79 -3.05 -3.70
N ILE A 45 -0.55 -4.35 -3.87
CA ILE A 45 0.06 -5.21 -2.85
C ILE A 45 1.54 -4.85 -2.71
N GLU A 46 2.27 -4.74 -3.81
CA GLU A 46 3.69 -4.38 -3.82
C GLU A 46 3.92 -3.01 -3.18
N GLN A 47 3.11 -2.01 -3.53
CA GLN A 47 3.19 -0.68 -2.93
C GLN A 47 2.91 -0.70 -1.42
N ARG A 48 2.02 -1.59 -0.95
CA ARG A 48 1.80 -1.80 0.50
C ARG A 48 3.00 -2.43 1.19
N ILE A 49 3.68 -3.37 0.55
CA ILE A 49 4.90 -4.01 1.09
C ILE A 49 6.03 -2.99 1.14
N ARG A 50 6.28 -2.28 0.03
CA ARG A 50 7.29 -1.22 -0.06
C ARG A 50 7.09 -0.13 1.01
N ASN A 51 5.86 0.33 1.20
CA ASN A 51 5.55 1.30 2.25
C ASN A 51 5.80 0.73 3.66
N ARG A 52 5.55 -0.57 3.89
CA ARG A 52 5.86 -1.22 5.18
C ARG A 52 7.37 -1.25 5.44
N GLU A 53 8.16 -1.63 4.44
CA GLU A 53 9.62 -1.67 4.53
C GLU A 53 10.19 -0.28 4.79
N GLN A 54 9.78 0.73 4.02
CA GLN A 54 10.21 2.11 4.21
C GLN A 54 9.89 2.63 5.61
N ARG A 55 8.75 2.26 6.19
CA ARG A 55 8.41 2.62 7.59
C ARG A 55 9.32 1.94 8.59
N SER A 56 9.56 0.64 8.42
CA SER A 56 10.46 -0.12 9.29
C SER A 56 11.87 0.46 9.25
N LEU A 57 12.38 0.78 8.06
CA LEU A 57 13.69 1.37 7.86
C LEU A 57 13.78 2.75 8.51
N ARG A 58 12.78 3.63 8.31
CA ARG A 58 12.75 4.95 8.95
C ARG A 58 12.67 4.85 10.47
N LEU A 59 11.85 3.94 10.99
CA LEU A 59 11.77 3.71 12.43
C LEU A 59 13.12 3.23 13.00
N SER A 60 13.78 2.29 12.31
CA SER A 60 15.11 1.83 12.72
C SER A 60 16.18 2.91 12.62
N GLN A 61 16.09 3.84 11.66
CA GLN A 61 17.02 4.96 11.56
C GLN A 61 16.86 5.93 12.74
N ILE A 62 15.63 6.14 13.22
CA ILE A 62 15.39 7.02 14.37
C ILE A 62 15.81 6.36 15.68
N ILE A 63 15.49 5.08 15.85
CA ILE A 63 15.66 4.37 17.12
C ILE A 63 17.02 3.69 17.24
N CYS A 64 17.57 3.11 16.17
CA CYS A 64 18.70 2.17 16.27
C CYS A 64 20.04 2.76 15.81
N ASP A 65 20.04 3.86 15.06
CA ASP A 65 21.25 4.39 14.39
C ASP A 65 22.30 4.92 15.38
N SER A 66 21.91 5.81 16.29
CA SER A 66 22.77 6.26 17.40
C SER A 66 21.94 6.90 18.53
N ASP A 67 22.51 6.99 19.73
CA ASP A 67 21.87 7.73 20.83
C ASP A 67 21.73 9.22 20.50
N ALA A 68 22.70 9.81 19.79
CA ALA A 68 22.64 11.20 19.35
C ALA A 68 21.47 11.44 18.37
N THR A 69 21.24 10.51 17.44
CA THR A 69 20.10 10.56 16.51
C THR A 69 18.78 10.45 17.28
N CYS A 70 18.67 9.49 18.20
CA CYS A 70 17.47 9.30 19.01
C CYS A 70 17.15 10.55 19.85
N ILE A 71 18.16 11.16 20.48
CA ILE A 71 17.99 12.40 21.25
C ILE A 71 17.61 13.57 20.32
N SER A 72 18.23 13.68 19.15
CA SER A 72 17.90 14.74 18.19
C SER A 72 16.45 14.67 17.69
N GLN A 73 15.97 13.47 17.38
CA GLN A 73 14.66 13.25 16.77
C GLN A 73 13.53 13.09 17.80
N LEU A 74 13.79 12.43 18.94
CA LEU A 74 12.77 12.09 19.94
C LEU A 74 12.95 12.84 21.27
N ARG A 75 14.03 13.62 21.44
CA ARG A 75 14.41 14.31 22.70
C ARG A 75 14.70 13.38 23.87
N MET A 76 14.98 12.10 23.59
CA MET A 76 15.31 11.08 24.58
C MET A 76 16.33 10.10 24.02
N ASP A 77 17.15 9.51 24.88
CA ASP A 77 18.08 8.44 24.54
C ASP A 77 17.35 7.12 24.27
N ARG A 78 18.04 6.18 23.61
CA ARG A 78 17.43 4.92 23.20
C ARG A 78 16.95 4.09 24.38
N ARG A 79 17.67 4.11 25.50
CA ARG A 79 17.30 3.34 26.69
C ARG A 79 16.01 3.88 27.30
N THR A 80 15.93 5.19 27.51
CA THR A 80 14.70 5.83 28.03
C THR A 80 13.52 5.61 27.10
N PHE A 81 13.72 5.64 25.78
CA PHE A 81 12.66 5.33 24.82
C PHE A 81 12.08 3.91 25.00
N HIS A 82 12.94 2.90 25.16
CA HIS A 82 12.48 1.51 25.35
C HIS A 82 11.77 1.33 26.69
N VAL A 83 12.29 1.94 27.76
CA VAL A 83 11.64 1.94 29.08
C VAL A 83 10.26 2.60 28.99
N LEU A 84 10.14 3.72 28.29
CA LEU A 84 8.85 4.36 28.07
C LEU A 84 7.88 3.46 27.30
N CYS A 85 8.35 2.77 26.25
CA CYS A 85 7.52 1.83 25.51
C CYS A 85 7.01 0.67 26.38
N GLU A 86 7.87 0.13 27.25
CA GLU A 86 7.51 -0.92 28.21
C GLU A 86 6.49 -0.43 29.23
N MET A 87 6.71 0.76 29.82
CA MET A 87 5.75 1.37 30.75
C MET A 87 4.40 1.65 30.09
N LEU A 88 4.39 2.14 28.84
CA LEU A 88 3.15 2.39 28.10
C LEU A 88 2.42 1.09 27.76
N ARG A 89 3.15 -0.01 27.53
CA ARG A 89 2.58 -1.35 27.31
C ARG A 89 1.91 -1.88 28.58
N ASP A 90 2.65 -1.86 29.68
CA ASP A 90 2.30 -2.59 30.89
C ASP A 90 1.40 -1.79 31.83
N VAL A 91 1.68 -0.50 31.99
CA VAL A 91 0.92 0.41 32.85
C VAL A 91 -0.12 1.20 32.05
N GLY A 92 0.29 1.72 30.89
CA GLY A 92 -0.59 2.54 30.03
C GLY A 92 -1.62 1.73 29.24
N GLY A 93 -1.48 0.40 29.19
CA GLY A 93 -2.35 -0.49 28.42
C GLY A 93 -2.30 -0.27 26.91
N LEU A 94 -1.29 0.44 26.41
CA LEU A 94 -1.12 0.75 25.00
C LEU A 94 -0.71 -0.53 24.26
N LYS A 95 -1.54 -0.94 23.29
CA LYS A 95 -1.33 -2.16 22.52
C LYS A 95 -0.94 -1.83 21.09
N ALA A 96 0.01 -2.59 20.55
CA ALA A 96 0.28 -2.59 19.13
C ALA A 96 -1.01 -2.95 18.35
N THR A 97 -1.18 -2.34 17.18
CA THR A 97 -2.31 -2.65 16.30
C THR A 97 -1.87 -3.60 15.20
N ARG A 98 -2.82 -4.24 14.51
CA ARG A 98 -2.57 -5.18 13.39
C ARG A 98 -1.59 -4.62 12.34
N ASN A 99 -1.55 -3.30 12.18
CA ASN A 99 -0.76 -2.64 11.17
C ASN A 99 0.36 -1.75 11.71
N MET A 100 0.50 -1.55 13.03
CA MET A 100 1.44 -0.58 13.63
C MET A 100 2.00 -1.11 14.95
N LEU A 101 3.33 -1.09 15.07
CA LEU A 101 4.04 -1.50 16.28
C LEU A 101 3.87 -0.46 17.39
N LEU A 102 4.02 -0.88 18.65
CA LEU A 102 3.90 0.02 19.80
C LEU A 102 4.95 1.13 19.73
N GLU A 103 6.18 0.72 19.43
CA GLU A 103 7.34 1.57 19.27
C GLU A 103 7.13 2.59 18.12
N GLU A 104 6.44 2.17 17.06
CA GLU A 104 6.10 3.06 15.93
C GLU A 104 5.09 4.15 16.33
N ILE A 105 4.12 3.81 17.19
CA ILE A 105 3.14 4.77 17.74
C ILE A 105 3.85 5.79 18.62
N VAL A 106 4.62 5.29 19.59
CA VAL A 106 5.33 6.12 20.58
C VAL A 106 6.36 7.01 19.89
N ALA A 107 7.14 6.49 18.94
CA ALA A 107 8.11 7.28 18.19
C ALA A 107 7.44 8.39 17.37
N GLN A 108 6.30 8.13 16.70
CA GLN A 108 5.57 9.17 15.97
C GLN A 108 5.09 10.29 16.88
N PHE A 109 4.51 9.93 18.03
CA PHE A 109 4.02 10.89 19.00
C PHE A 109 5.15 11.79 19.53
N LEU A 110 6.27 11.18 19.93
CA LEU A 110 7.42 11.91 20.42
C LEU A 110 8.06 12.79 19.35
N TYR A 111 8.13 12.30 18.11
CA TYR A 111 8.63 13.08 16.98
C TYR A 111 7.76 14.31 16.69
N ILE A 112 6.43 14.19 16.81
CA ILE A 112 5.50 15.33 16.72
C ILE A 112 5.81 16.36 17.80
N LEU A 113 5.96 15.92 19.05
CA LEU A 113 6.22 16.80 20.18
C LEU A 113 7.60 17.46 20.08
N ALA A 114 8.63 16.70 19.70
CA ALA A 114 10.02 17.14 19.60
C ALA A 114 10.25 18.26 18.58
N HIS A 115 9.43 18.28 17.53
CA HIS A 115 9.58 19.17 16.38
C HIS A 115 8.35 20.06 16.12
N HIS A 116 7.34 20.03 16.99
CA HIS A 116 6.07 20.77 16.84
C HIS A 116 5.42 20.62 15.46
N LEU A 117 5.42 19.39 14.93
CA LEU A 117 4.94 19.10 13.59
C LEU A 117 3.41 18.92 13.56
N LYS A 118 2.78 19.33 12.46
CA LYS A 118 1.35 19.08 12.22
C LYS A 118 1.16 17.64 11.70
N ASN A 119 0.03 17.02 12.05
CA ASN A 119 -0.34 15.65 11.61
C ASN A 119 -0.25 15.45 10.09
N ARG A 120 -0.47 16.51 9.30
CA ARG A 120 -0.33 16.48 7.83
C ARG A 120 1.10 16.17 7.38
N THR A 121 2.11 16.75 8.04
CA THR A 121 3.54 16.55 7.70
C THR A 121 4.00 15.15 8.10
N ILE A 122 3.51 14.66 9.24
CA ILE A 122 3.84 13.34 9.79
C ILE A 122 3.30 12.21 8.91
N LYS A 123 2.12 12.39 8.31
CA LYS A 123 1.55 11.42 7.37
C LYS A 123 2.51 11.10 6.22
N GLU A 124 3.16 12.12 5.67
CA GLU A 124 4.16 11.96 4.61
C GLU A 124 5.50 11.43 5.17
N PHE A 125 5.86 11.86 6.38
CA PHE A 125 7.09 11.43 7.04
C PHE A 125 7.06 10.01 7.64
N PHE A 126 5.90 9.41 7.89
CA PHE A 126 5.81 8.02 8.38
C PHE A 126 5.01 7.12 7.43
N TYR A 127 4.70 7.58 6.22
CA TYR A 127 3.90 6.81 5.23
C TYR A 127 2.62 6.21 5.85
N ARG A 128 1.93 6.99 6.70
CA ARG A 128 0.69 6.60 7.41
C ARG A 128 -0.51 7.39 6.94
N SER A 129 -1.72 6.83 7.07
CA SER A 129 -2.92 7.64 6.85
C SER A 129 -3.05 8.68 7.97
N GLY A 130 -3.64 9.85 7.66
CA GLY A 130 -3.81 10.92 8.66
C GLY A 130 -4.69 10.49 9.83
N GLU A 131 -5.64 9.59 9.59
CA GLU A 131 -6.45 8.95 10.63
C GLU A 131 -5.61 8.13 11.60
N THR A 132 -4.57 7.43 11.12
CA THR A 132 -3.69 6.65 12.01
C THR A 132 -2.80 7.57 12.86
N VAL A 133 -2.42 8.74 12.34
CA VAL A 133 -1.60 9.73 13.06
C VAL A 133 -2.40 10.50 14.10
N SER A 134 -3.72 10.62 13.91
CA SER A 134 -4.61 11.37 14.81
C SER A 134 -5.18 10.54 15.97
N ARG A 135 -4.98 9.22 15.96
CA ARG A 135 -5.42 8.30 17.01
C ARG A 135 -4.39 8.25 18.14
#